data_AF-R7G159-F1
#
_entry.id   AF-R7G159-F1
#
_cell.length_a   1.000
_cell.length_b   1.000
_cell.length_c   1.000
_cell.angle_alpha   90.00
_cell.angle_beta   90.00
_cell.angle_gamma   90.00
#
_symmetry.space_group_name_H-M   'P 1'
#
loop_
_entity.id
_entity.type
_entity.pdbx_description
1 polymer ?
#
loop_
_entity_poly.entity_id
_entity_poly.type
_entity_poly.pdbx_seq_one_letter_code
_entity_poly.pdbx_strand_id
1 'polypeptide(L)'
;MPYDKKTRDALQAYYETHDFTGNIPAFDDKKYTPAQLQIYAKAKKFFAQSWLKLLPETGNKRSMRNFSKNYPLNCLKEGDAAYIANMVAQIMGDEERFKVSVDKFFSDLQEPLEAGFKACAKAHGKTPEELTDEEIEDVVDKLAGLFMEEMINALMTAQKTPEIFAALHKGDTKLTAHEDFNDSVCENHDKINFLKRWTHSDTQLGVALSLEEVMESDRDAAENASSFFSPAESTEEAYSELRNGFLATLSEDDHAIFIMRENGKTQKEIAETLGYKTHSAVTKRLQAMREQFEMYIKEQG
;
A
#
# COMPACT_ATOMS: atom_id res chain seq x y z
N MET A 1 16.16 -2.27 8.25
CA MET A 1 15.07 -2.15 9.25
C MET A 1 15.44 -3.00 10.45
N PRO A 2 15.63 -2.40 11.64
CA PRO A 2 16.14 -3.11 12.82
C PRO A 2 15.09 -4.04 13.45
N TYR A 3 13.81 -3.85 13.15
CA TYR A 3 12.75 -4.71 13.67
C TYR A 3 12.32 -5.77 12.65
N ASP A 4 12.31 -7.03 13.10
CA ASP A 4 11.80 -8.13 12.31
C ASP A 4 10.27 -8.01 12.11
N LYS A 5 9.72 -8.80 11.19
CA LYS A 5 8.29 -8.77 10.88
C LYS A 5 7.44 -9.04 12.13
N LYS A 6 7.90 -9.95 13.00
CA LYS A 6 7.19 -10.35 14.20
C LYS A 6 7.10 -9.19 15.20
N THR A 7 8.15 -8.39 15.34
CA THR A 7 8.16 -7.19 16.18
C THR A 7 7.21 -6.14 15.63
N ARG A 8 7.14 -5.95 14.30
CA ARG A 8 6.20 -5.00 13.68
C ARG A 8 4.75 -5.42 13.86
N ASP A 9 4.44 -6.69 13.63
CA ASP A 9 3.08 -7.23 13.80
C ASP A 9 2.64 -7.13 15.28
N ALA A 10 3.57 -7.38 16.22
CA ALA A 10 3.31 -7.24 17.66
C ALA A 10 3.13 -5.77 18.08
N LEU A 11 3.92 -4.84 17.54
CA LEU A 11 3.75 -3.40 17.76
C LEU A 11 2.39 -2.95 17.23
N GLN A 12 2.02 -3.36 16.02
CA GLN A 12 0.71 -3.02 15.44
C GLN A 12 -0.44 -3.48 16.32
N ALA A 13 -0.44 -4.74 16.76
CA ALA A 13 -1.46 -5.26 17.68
C ALA A 13 -1.45 -4.54 19.05
N TYR A 14 -0.27 -4.14 19.54
CA TYR A 14 -0.13 -3.38 20.78
C TYR A 14 -0.72 -1.96 20.66
N TYR A 15 -0.41 -1.24 19.57
CA TYR A 15 -0.96 0.09 19.28
C TYR A 15 -2.47 0.06 19.03
N GLU A 16 -3.00 -1.00 18.44
CA GLU A 16 -4.45 -1.19 18.23
C GLU A 16 -5.22 -1.42 19.55
N THR A 17 -4.55 -1.85 20.62
CA THR A 17 -5.18 -2.30 21.87
C THR A 17 -4.88 -1.44 23.11
N HIS A 18 -3.93 -0.51 23.03
CA HIS A 18 -3.49 0.31 24.17
C HIS A 18 -3.72 1.81 23.91
N ASP A 19 -4.34 2.49 24.88
CA ASP A 19 -4.48 3.95 24.94
C ASP A 19 -3.18 4.55 25.50
N PHE A 20 -2.52 5.42 24.72
CA PHE A 20 -1.21 6.00 25.05
C PHE A 20 -1.28 7.17 26.04
N THR A 21 -2.40 7.37 26.73
CA THR A 21 -2.58 8.45 27.72
C THR A 21 -2.18 8.09 29.16
N GLY A 22 -1.57 6.93 29.44
CA GLY A 22 -1.29 6.54 30.83
C GLY A 22 -0.08 5.63 31.07
N ASN A 23 0.88 6.17 31.83
CA ASN A 23 2.05 5.54 32.49
C ASN A 23 3.27 5.20 31.63
N ILE A 24 4.29 6.04 31.78
CA ILE A 24 5.62 5.91 31.18
C ILE A 24 6.65 5.94 32.32
N PRO A 25 7.58 4.97 32.41
CA PRO A 25 8.66 4.99 33.40
C PRO A 25 9.65 6.13 33.14
N ALA A 26 10.06 6.82 34.20
CA ALA A 26 10.96 7.98 34.17
C ALA A 26 12.45 7.59 34.01
N PHE A 27 13.24 8.51 33.47
CA PHE A 27 14.70 8.40 33.38
C PHE A 27 15.34 8.32 34.78
N ASP A 28 16.15 7.29 35.02
CA ASP A 28 16.83 7.06 36.30
C ASP A 28 18.25 7.63 36.27
N ASP A 29 18.40 8.85 36.78
CA ASP A 29 19.65 9.61 36.83
C ASP A 29 20.73 8.95 37.72
N LYS A 30 20.35 8.07 38.64
CA LYS A 30 21.26 7.38 39.57
C LYS A 30 22.17 6.35 38.90
N LYS A 31 21.90 5.98 37.64
CA LYS A 31 22.70 5.01 36.88
C LYS A 31 23.91 5.62 36.18
N TYR A 32 24.07 6.94 36.20
CA TYR A 32 25.05 7.64 35.39
C TYR A 32 26.09 8.38 36.23
N THR A 33 27.29 8.50 35.67
CA THR A 33 28.34 9.34 36.25
C THR A 33 28.02 10.83 36.03
N PRO A 34 28.56 11.74 36.86
CA PRO A 34 28.35 13.19 36.68
C PRO A 34 28.74 13.72 35.30
N ALA A 35 29.80 13.17 34.69
CA ALA A 35 30.26 13.54 33.35
C ALA A 35 29.25 13.10 32.27
N GLN A 36 28.73 11.87 32.37
CA GLN A 36 27.69 11.37 31.47
C GLN A 36 26.40 12.20 31.60
N LEU A 37 25.98 12.53 32.83
CA LEU A 37 24.80 13.37 33.05
C LEU A 37 24.93 14.75 32.39
N GLN A 38 26.14 15.32 32.35
CA GLN A 38 26.40 16.60 31.69
C GLN A 38 26.25 16.52 30.17
N ILE A 39 26.70 15.42 29.55
CA ILE A 39 26.51 15.13 28.12
C ILE A 39 25.03 14.92 27.81
N TYR A 40 24.33 14.14 28.63
CA TYR A 40 22.89 13.92 28.49
C TYR A 40 22.09 15.23 28.60
N ALA A 41 22.45 16.13 29.52
CA ALA A 41 21.80 17.43 29.64
C ALA A 41 21.95 18.30 28.38
N LYS A 42 23.13 18.29 27.74
CA LYS A 42 23.37 18.97 26.47
C LYS A 42 22.59 18.32 25.34
N ALA A 43 22.63 16.99 25.25
CA ALA A 43 21.90 16.21 24.26
C ALA A 43 20.37 16.47 24.31
N LYS A 44 19.79 16.55 25.51
CA LYS A 44 18.37 16.89 25.72
C LYS A 44 17.99 18.25 25.12
N LYS A 45 18.88 19.23 25.26
CA LYS A 45 18.67 20.59 24.71
C LYS A 45 18.69 20.59 23.18
N PHE A 46 19.63 19.87 22.56
CA PHE A 46 19.74 19.80 21.10
C PHE A 46 18.56 19.06 20.46
N PHE A 47 18.16 17.93 21.03
CA PHE A 47 16.97 17.19 20.59
C PHE A 47 15.72 18.08 20.51
N ALA A 48 15.47 18.87 21.57
CA ALA A 48 14.36 19.80 21.61
C ALA A 48 14.42 20.85 20.48
N GLN A 49 15.62 21.36 20.18
CA GLN A 49 15.84 22.35 19.12
C GLN A 49 15.65 21.77 17.72
N SER A 50 16.07 20.53 17.49
CA SER A 50 15.89 19.83 16.21
C SER A 50 14.45 19.42 15.97
N TRP A 51 13.72 19.04 17.03
CA TRP A 51 12.28 18.78 16.97
C TRP A 51 11.48 20.00 16.50
N LEU A 52 11.81 21.19 17.02
CA LEU A 52 11.17 22.45 16.62
C LEU A 52 11.38 22.78 15.13
N LYS A 53 12.49 22.34 14.53
CA LYS A 53 12.82 22.61 13.12
C LYS A 53 12.09 21.69 12.14
N LEU A 54 11.73 20.46 12.54
CA LEU A 54 11.17 19.42 11.65
C LEU A 54 9.64 19.44 11.50
N LEU A 55 8.94 20.12 12.42
CA LEU A 55 7.48 20.31 12.39
C LEU A 55 6.89 20.77 11.03
N PRO A 56 7.55 21.64 10.23
CA PRO A 56 7.03 22.07 8.93
C PRO A 56 7.21 21.05 7.79
N GLU A 57 8.14 20.09 7.91
CA GLU A 57 8.61 19.26 6.79
C GLU A 57 7.92 17.89 6.66
N THR A 58 7.22 17.45 7.72
CA THR A 58 6.56 16.13 7.82
C THR A 58 5.24 16.02 7.03
N GLY A 59 4.87 17.04 6.26
CA GLY A 59 3.67 17.04 5.43
C GLY A 59 3.85 16.36 4.06
N ASN A 60 2.82 15.61 3.61
CA ASN A 60 2.75 15.09 2.25
C ASN A 60 2.91 16.24 1.21
N LYS A 61 3.95 16.13 0.37
CA LYS A 61 4.40 17.17 -0.60
C LYS A 61 3.66 17.14 -1.94
N ARG A 62 2.69 16.23 -2.15
CA ARG A 62 1.91 16.18 -3.39
C ARG A 62 0.92 17.35 -3.46
N SER A 63 0.84 17.99 -4.63
CA SER A 63 -0.12 19.07 -4.88
C SER A 63 -1.55 18.55 -4.83
N MET A 64 -2.36 19.06 -3.90
CA MET A 64 -3.78 18.71 -3.74
C MET A 64 -4.71 19.60 -4.58
N ARG A 65 -4.16 20.44 -5.46
CA ARG A 65 -4.92 21.45 -6.23
C ARG A 65 -6.10 20.84 -7.00
N ASN A 66 -5.93 19.62 -7.51
CA ASN A 66 -6.93 18.90 -8.31
C ASN A 66 -8.05 18.25 -7.48
N PHE A 67 -7.92 18.21 -6.15
CA PHE A 67 -8.87 17.54 -5.26
C PHE A 67 -9.66 18.55 -4.44
N SER A 68 -10.92 18.24 -4.16
CA SER A 68 -11.82 19.11 -3.38
C SER A 68 -11.38 19.15 -1.91
N LYS A 69 -11.90 20.12 -1.14
CA LYS A 69 -11.62 20.20 0.30
C LYS A 69 -12.19 19.01 1.09
N ASN A 70 -13.26 18.41 0.57
CA ASN A 70 -13.94 17.27 1.17
C ASN A 70 -13.29 15.93 0.78
N TYR A 71 -12.24 15.98 -0.05
CA TYR A 71 -11.51 14.78 -0.42
C TYR A 71 -10.93 14.10 0.82
N PRO A 72 -11.20 12.80 1.05
CA PRO A 72 -10.84 12.11 2.29
C PRO A 72 -9.37 12.25 2.71
N LEU A 73 -8.41 12.27 1.76
CA LEU A 73 -6.99 12.45 2.11
C LEU A 73 -6.65 13.86 2.60
N ASN A 74 -7.38 14.87 2.14
CA ASN A 74 -7.19 16.23 2.64
C ASN A 74 -7.70 16.32 4.10
N CYS A 75 -8.85 15.72 4.38
CA CYS A 75 -9.41 15.61 5.73
C CYS A 75 -8.50 14.83 6.68
N LEU A 76 -7.93 13.70 6.24
CA LEU A 76 -6.99 12.90 7.04
C LEU A 76 -5.68 13.65 7.30
N LYS A 77 -5.10 14.28 6.26
CA LYS A 77 -3.88 15.08 6.41
C LYS A 77 -4.07 16.24 7.39
N GLU A 78 -5.16 16.98 7.25
CA GLU A 78 -5.48 18.12 8.14
C GLU A 78 -5.77 17.64 9.56
N GLY A 79 -6.48 16.52 9.71
CA GLY A 79 -6.79 15.90 11.00
C GLY A 79 -5.54 15.41 11.75
N ASP A 80 -4.68 14.62 11.11
CA ASP A 80 -3.46 14.09 11.72
C ASP A 80 -2.48 15.22 12.06
N ALA A 81 -2.27 16.17 11.14
CA ALA A 81 -1.39 17.31 11.38
C ALA A 81 -1.90 18.18 12.54
N ALA A 82 -3.21 18.45 12.60
CA ALA A 82 -3.81 19.21 13.70
C ALA A 82 -3.73 18.45 15.03
N TYR A 83 -3.97 17.14 15.02
CA TYR A 83 -3.86 16.29 16.19
C TYR A 83 -2.42 16.26 16.74
N ILE A 84 -1.44 15.97 15.88
CA ILE A 84 -0.02 15.95 16.26
C ILE A 84 0.41 17.33 16.76
N ALA A 85 0.07 18.40 16.05
CA ALA A 85 0.40 19.76 16.49
C ALA A 85 -0.21 20.10 17.85
N ASN A 86 -1.46 19.68 18.11
CA ASN A 86 -2.11 19.88 19.39
C ASN A 86 -1.45 19.06 20.51
N MET A 87 -1.13 17.80 20.27
CA MET A 87 -0.42 16.95 21.25
C MET A 87 0.97 17.51 21.58
N VAL A 88 1.72 17.94 20.55
CA VAL A 88 3.03 18.58 20.71
C VAL A 88 2.89 19.90 21.49
N ALA A 89 1.90 20.73 21.18
CA ALA A 89 1.63 21.97 21.91
C ALA A 89 1.28 21.71 23.39
N GLN A 90 0.51 20.67 23.68
CA GLN A 90 0.19 20.26 25.06
C GLN A 90 1.42 19.78 25.82
N ILE A 91 2.28 19.00 25.17
CA ILE A 91 3.54 18.53 25.79
C ILE A 91 4.48 19.72 26.03
N MET A 92 4.65 20.62 25.06
CA MET A 92 5.53 21.79 25.21
C MET A 92 4.98 22.83 26.20
N GLY A 93 3.65 22.90 26.37
CA GLY A 93 3.00 23.82 27.31
C GLY A 93 3.04 23.38 28.77
N ASP A 94 3.49 22.14 29.04
CA ASP A 94 3.61 21.56 30.38
C ASP A 94 5.07 21.11 30.60
N GLU A 95 5.80 21.85 31.45
CA GLU A 95 7.23 21.64 31.69
C GLU A 95 7.56 20.24 32.23
N GLU A 96 6.69 19.67 33.07
CA GLU A 96 6.86 18.32 33.61
C GLU A 96 6.64 17.27 32.52
N ARG A 97 5.57 17.40 31.71
CA ARG A 97 5.32 16.48 30.59
C ARG A 97 6.41 16.55 29.54
N PHE A 98 6.90 17.74 29.22
CA PHE A 98 8.00 17.93 28.31
C PHE A 98 9.26 17.21 28.81
N LYS A 99 9.61 17.43 30.08
CA LYS A 99 10.77 16.80 30.71
C LYS A 99 10.65 15.27 30.72
N VAL A 100 9.49 14.72 31.11
CA VAL A 100 9.22 13.27 31.09
C VAL A 100 9.35 12.70 29.69
N SER A 101 8.88 13.41 28.66
CA SER A 101 8.95 12.96 27.26
C SER A 101 10.39 12.91 26.76
N VAL A 102 11.17 13.94 27.06
CA VAL A 102 12.61 13.99 26.76
C VAL A 102 13.35 12.89 27.50
N ASP A 103 13.10 12.73 28.79
CA ASP A 103 13.68 11.67 29.64
C ASP A 103 13.40 10.28 29.08
N LYS A 104 12.17 10.03 28.60
CA LYS A 104 11.81 8.76 27.97
C LYS A 104 12.61 8.48 26.70
N PHE A 105 12.77 9.47 25.82
CA PHE A 105 13.57 9.32 24.60
C PHE A 105 15.01 8.88 24.92
N PHE A 106 15.65 9.55 25.88
CA PHE A 106 17.02 9.21 26.28
C PHE A 106 17.11 7.87 27.02
N SER A 107 16.05 7.45 27.73
CA SER A 107 15.97 6.12 28.31
C SER A 107 15.86 5.03 27.24
N ASP A 108 15.03 5.23 26.22
CA ASP A 108 14.79 4.22 25.18
C ASP A 108 15.97 4.08 24.22
N LEU A 109 16.66 5.19 23.95
CA LEU A 109 17.79 5.23 23.02
C LEU A 109 19.14 5.23 23.73
N GLN A 110 19.18 4.88 25.01
CA GLN A 110 20.42 4.87 25.80
C GLN A 110 21.54 4.08 25.10
N GLU A 111 21.28 2.82 24.74
CA GLU A 111 22.28 1.96 24.09
C GLU A 111 22.74 2.51 22.73
N PRO A 112 21.84 2.89 21.80
CA PRO A 112 22.21 3.56 20.54
C PRO A 112 23.02 4.85 20.73
N LEU A 113 22.65 5.69 21.70
CA LEU A 113 23.35 6.94 21.99
C LEU A 113 24.75 6.68 22.52
N GLU A 114 24.91 5.77 23.47
CA GLU A 114 26.23 5.39 23.98
C GLU A 114 27.12 4.79 22.88
N ALA A 115 26.56 3.97 22.00
CA ALA A 115 27.28 3.45 20.84
C ALA A 115 27.69 4.56 19.87
N GLY A 116 26.77 5.50 19.59
CA GLY A 116 27.01 6.66 18.74
C GLY A 116 28.11 7.57 19.28
N PHE A 117 28.05 7.92 20.58
CA PHE A 117 29.08 8.73 21.22
C PHE A 117 30.44 8.04 21.24
N LYS A 118 30.50 6.73 21.55
CA LYS A 118 31.76 5.96 21.50
C LYS A 118 32.34 5.92 20.09
N ALA A 119 31.50 5.76 19.06
CA ALA A 119 31.93 5.76 17.67
C ALA A 119 32.45 7.14 17.23
N CYS A 120 31.75 8.22 17.60
CA CYS A 120 32.15 9.59 17.32
C CYS A 120 33.49 9.93 17.99
N ALA A 121 33.62 9.62 19.29
CA ALA A 121 34.85 9.85 20.06
C ALA A 121 36.05 9.10 19.46
N LYS A 122 35.86 7.82 19.12
CA LYS A 122 36.89 7.01 18.45
C LYS A 122 37.31 7.60 17.11
N ALA A 123 36.38 8.13 16.32
CA ALA A 123 36.69 8.76 15.03
C ALA A 123 37.54 10.04 15.18
N HIS A 124 37.40 10.74 16.31
CA HIS A 124 38.12 11.98 16.60
C HIS A 124 39.36 11.77 17.48
N GLY A 125 39.67 10.51 17.86
CA GLY A 125 40.81 10.18 18.72
C GLY A 125 40.66 10.67 20.17
N LYS A 126 39.42 10.87 20.62
CA LYS A 126 39.05 11.42 21.93
C LYS A 126 38.36 10.36 22.80
N THR A 127 38.20 10.64 24.09
CA THR A 127 37.23 9.90 24.92
C THR A 127 35.82 10.49 24.78
N PRO A 128 34.75 9.74 25.07
CA PRO A 128 33.37 10.24 25.00
C PRO A 128 33.13 11.52 25.83
N GLU A 129 33.91 11.72 26.90
CA GLU A 129 33.83 12.87 27.80
C GLU A 129 34.46 14.15 27.21
N GLU A 130 35.30 14.00 26.19
CA GLU A 130 36.02 15.11 25.53
C GLU A 130 35.31 15.56 24.23
N LEU A 131 34.15 14.97 23.92
CA LEU A 131 33.36 15.37 22.77
C LEU A 131 32.90 16.82 22.90
N THR A 132 33.00 17.57 21.80
CA THR A 132 32.49 18.95 21.74
C THR A 132 30.96 18.95 21.67
N ASP A 133 30.38 20.10 21.98
CA ASP A 133 28.93 20.29 21.92
C ASP A 133 28.38 20.01 20.50
N GLU A 134 29.12 20.39 19.46
CA GLU A 134 28.80 20.15 18.06
C GLU A 134 28.85 18.65 17.70
N GLU A 135 29.86 17.92 18.21
CA GLU A 135 30.00 16.47 17.99
C GLU A 135 28.89 15.69 18.71
N ILE A 136 28.44 16.16 19.88
CA ILE A 136 27.31 15.60 20.62
C ILE A 136 25.99 15.88 19.87
N GLU A 137 25.81 17.12 19.40
CA GLU A 137 24.62 17.54 18.62
C GLU A 137 24.46 16.68 17.36
N ASP A 138 25.51 16.46 16.58
CA ASP A 138 25.47 15.66 15.35
C ASP A 138 25.05 14.20 15.61
N VAL A 139 25.55 13.58 16.69
CA VAL A 139 25.16 12.21 17.06
C VAL A 139 23.69 12.15 17.48
N VAL A 140 23.25 13.12 18.29
CA VAL A 140 21.87 13.19 18.77
C VAL A 140 20.91 13.46 17.63
N ASP A 141 21.22 14.38 16.73
CA ASP A 141 20.39 14.74 15.58
C ASP A 141 20.19 13.56 14.64
N LYS A 142 21.26 12.80 14.34
CA LYS A 142 21.17 11.60 13.50
C LYS A 142 20.28 10.53 14.14
N LEU A 143 20.46 10.26 15.42
CA LEU A 143 19.65 9.26 16.13
C LEU A 143 18.21 9.71 16.31
N ALA A 144 17.98 10.99 16.59
CA ALA A 144 16.66 11.60 16.67
C ALA A 144 15.92 11.52 15.34
N GLY A 145 16.60 11.83 14.23
CA GLY A 145 16.05 11.73 12.89
C GLY A 145 15.61 10.30 12.55
N LEU A 146 16.47 9.31 12.81
CA LEU A 146 16.15 7.90 12.59
C LEU A 146 14.98 7.42 13.49
N PHE A 147 14.97 7.83 14.76
CA PHE A 147 13.88 7.49 15.68
C PHE A 147 12.55 8.10 15.23
N MET A 148 12.56 9.37 14.84
CA MET A 148 11.37 10.04 14.31
C MET A 148 10.85 9.38 13.04
N GLU A 149 11.73 9.08 12.09
CA GLU A 149 11.35 8.40 10.85
C GLU A 149 10.70 7.04 11.14
N GLU A 150 11.28 6.26 12.06
CA GLU A 150 10.73 4.96 12.44
C GLU A 150 9.39 5.09 13.18
N MET A 151 9.27 6.04 14.12
CA MET A 151 8.02 6.28 14.85
C MET A 151 6.89 6.77 13.93
N ILE A 152 7.20 7.65 12.98
CA ILE A 152 6.24 8.09 11.94
C ILE A 152 5.83 6.89 11.08
N ASN A 153 6.79 6.07 10.64
CA ASN A 153 6.48 4.88 9.84
C ASN A 153 5.61 3.87 10.62
N ALA A 154 5.89 3.66 11.90
CA ALA A 154 5.11 2.80 12.77
C ALA A 154 3.69 3.33 12.97
N LEU A 155 3.54 4.64 13.24
CA LEU A 155 2.24 5.31 13.36
C LEU A 155 1.42 5.17 12.07
N MET A 156 2.03 5.47 10.91
CA MET A 156 1.39 5.35 9.60
C MET A 156 0.97 3.91 9.29
N THR A 157 1.76 2.93 9.73
CA THR A 157 1.42 1.51 9.58
C THR A 157 0.26 1.12 10.49
N ALA A 158 0.29 1.55 11.76
CA ALA A 158 -0.79 1.27 12.72
C ALA A 158 -2.12 1.91 12.30
N GLN A 159 -2.08 3.11 11.73
CA GLN A 159 -3.24 3.80 11.15
C GLN A 159 -3.70 3.19 9.82
N LYS A 160 -3.02 2.13 9.31
CA LYS A 160 -3.29 1.49 8.02
C LYS A 160 -3.26 2.48 6.86
N THR A 161 -2.41 3.51 6.96
CA THR A 161 -2.27 4.54 5.91
C THR A 161 -1.89 3.94 4.56
N PRO A 162 -1.02 2.90 4.45
CA PRO A 162 -0.75 2.24 3.17
C PRO A 162 -1.99 1.58 2.53
N GLU A 163 -2.85 0.96 3.32
CA GLU A 163 -4.10 0.32 2.87
C GLU A 163 -5.13 1.36 2.48
N ILE A 164 -5.28 2.43 3.27
CA ILE A 164 -6.10 3.59 2.94
C ILE A 164 -5.60 4.21 1.62
N PHE A 165 -4.29 4.38 1.46
CA PHE A 165 -3.68 4.89 0.23
C PHE A 165 -3.92 3.95 -0.96
N ALA A 166 -3.86 2.64 -0.76
CA ALA A 166 -4.18 1.66 -1.80
C ALA A 166 -5.65 1.76 -2.23
N ALA A 167 -6.58 1.84 -1.27
CA ALA A 167 -8.00 2.02 -1.52
C ALA A 167 -8.33 3.38 -2.18
N LEU A 168 -7.46 4.38 -2.09
CA LEU A 168 -7.71 5.71 -2.67
C LEU A 168 -6.99 5.93 -4.01
N HIS A 169 -6.02 5.09 -4.36
CA HIS A 169 -5.17 5.34 -5.54
C HIS A 169 -4.87 4.14 -6.44
N LYS A 170 -5.05 2.89 -6.00
CA LYS A 170 -4.70 1.71 -6.81
C LYS A 170 -5.92 1.14 -7.53
N GLY A 171 -5.86 1.20 -8.87
CA GLY A 171 -6.66 0.38 -9.81
C GLY A 171 -8.06 0.01 -9.33
N ASP A 172 -8.30 -1.29 -9.23
CA ASP A 172 -9.61 -1.91 -8.97
C ASP A 172 -10.14 -1.65 -7.55
N THR A 173 -9.29 -1.18 -6.64
CA THR A 173 -9.66 -0.83 -5.26
C THR A 173 -9.86 0.67 -5.06
N LYS A 174 -9.67 1.49 -6.12
CA LYS A 174 -9.73 2.95 -6.03
C LYS A 174 -11.16 3.44 -5.80
N LEU A 175 -11.44 3.88 -4.58
CA LEU A 175 -12.65 4.57 -4.17
C LEU A 175 -12.47 6.06 -4.50
N THR A 176 -13.03 6.52 -5.61
CA THR A 176 -13.16 7.95 -5.92
C THR A 176 -14.59 8.26 -6.31
N ALA A 177 -15.17 9.28 -5.67
CA ALA A 177 -16.46 9.84 -6.01
C ALA A 177 -16.29 11.11 -6.85
N HIS A 178 -17.34 11.53 -7.55
CA HIS A 178 -17.32 12.76 -8.32
C HIS A 178 -17.00 13.99 -7.45
N GLU A 179 -17.42 13.98 -6.18
CA GLU A 179 -17.25 15.07 -5.20
C GLU A 179 -15.81 15.24 -4.69
N ASP A 180 -14.93 14.28 -4.99
CA ASP A 180 -13.52 14.30 -4.56
C ASP A 180 -12.67 15.29 -5.37
N PHE A 181 -13.17 15.77 -6.51
CA PHE A 181 -12.40 16.60 -7.44
C PHE A 181 -12.73 18.09 -7.30
N ASN A 182 -11.71 18.92 -7.49
CA ASN A 182 -11.89 20.36 -7.48
C ASN A 182 -12.41 20.86 -8.84
N ASP A 183 -13.64 21.37 -8.86
CA ASP A 183 -14.30 21.91 -10.06
C ASP A 183 -13.73 23.25 -10.52
N SER A 184 -13.03 23.98 -9.65
CA SER A 184 -12.44 25.28 -9.99
C SER A 184 -11.14 25.17 -10.79
N VAL A 185 -10.61 23.96 -10.98
CA VAL A 185 -9.40 23.71 -11.79
C VAL A 185 -9.80 23.41 -13.22
N CYS A 186 -9.46 24.32 -14.13
CA CYS A 186 -9.80 24.23 -15.56
C CYS A 186 -9.25 22.96 -16.24
N GLU A 187 -8.01 22.55 -15.93
CA GLU A 187 -7.37 21.34 -16.50
C GLU A 187 -7.16 20.26 -15.44
N ASN A 188 -8.26 19.80 -14.85
CA ASN A 188 -8.21 18.73 -13.85
C ASN A 188 -8.08 17.35 -14.52
N HIS A 189 -6.86 16.98 -14.90
CA HIS A 189 -6.59 15.68 -15.53
C HIS A 189 -7.01 14.48 -14.67
N ASP A 190 -6.98 14.59 -13.35
CA ASP A 190 -7.44 13.53 -12.45
C ASP A 190 -8.96 13.31 -12.57
N LYS A 191 -9.74 14.41 -12.62
CA LYS A 191 -11.19 14.36 -12.87
C LYS A 191 -11.51 13.84 -14.27
N ILE A 192 -10.78 14.31 -15.29
CA ILE A 192 -10.97 13.88 -16.67
C ILE A 192 -10.73 12.37 -16.80
N ASN A 193 -9.62 11.87 -16.24
CA ASN A 193 -9.31 10.45 -16.27
C ASN A 193 -10.31 9.60 -15.47
N PHE A 194 -10.80 10.11 -14.34
CA PHE A 194 -11.88 9.47 -13.59
C PHE A 194 -13.15 9.34 -14.43
N LEU A 195 -13.61 10.45 -15.02
CA LEU A 195 -14.81 10.47 -15.85
C LEU A 195 -14.69 9.52 -17.03
N LYS A 196 -13.54 9.50 -17.72
CA LYS A 196 -13.30 8.59 -18.84
C LYS A 196 -13.39 7.11 -18.47
N ARG A 197 -12.87 6.74 -17.29
CA ARG A 197 -12.99 5.37 -16.76
C ARG A 197 -14.42 5.04 -16.37
N TRP A 198 -15.09 5.98 -15.71
CA TRP A 198 -16.47 5.83 -15.26
C TRP A 198 -17.46 5.70 -16.43
N THR A 199 -17.30 6.52 -17.47
CA THR A 199 -18.17 6.51 -18.65
C THR A 199 -17.70 5.53 -19.73
N HIS A 200 -16.64 4.76 -19.48
CA HIS A 200 -16.02 3.85 -20.44
C HIS A 200 -15.67 4.50 -21.80
N SER A 201 -15.45 5.82 -21.80
CA SER A 201 -15.31 6.58 -23.06
C SER A 201 -13.96 6.40 -23.76
N ASP A 202 -12.97 5.79 -23.08
CA ASP A 202 -11.69 5.38 -23.67
C ASP A 202 -11.73 3.93 -24.21
N THR A 203 -12.88 3.24 -24.21
CA THR A 203 -12.97 1.87 -24.75
C THR A 203 -12.95 1.86 -26.29
N GLN A 204 -12.29 0.86 -26.88
CA GLN A 204 -12.27 0.66 -28.34
C GLN A 204 -13.63 0.24 -28.92
N LEU A 205 -14.63 0.02 -28.06
CA LEU A 205 -15.98 -0.43 -28.44
C LEU A 205 -16.87 0.71 -28.95
N GLY A 206 -16.37 1.96 -28.96
CA GLY A 206 -17.11 3.12 -29.45
C GLY A 206 -17.94 3.82 -28.37
N VAL A 207 -18.83 4.73 -28.78
CA VAL A 207 -19.72 5.44 -27.86
C VAL A 207 -20.67 4.44 -27.21
N ALA A 208 -20.74 4.43 -25.87
CA ALA A 208 -21.72 3.63 -25.15
C ALA A 208 -23.13 4.12 -25.54
N LEU A 209 -23.87 3.32 -26.28
CA LEU A 209 -25.28 3.57 -26.59
C LEU A 209 -26.12 3.14 -25.39
N SER A 210 -27.09 3.97 -25.00
CA SER A 210 -28.12 3.55 -24.05
C SER A 210 -28.97 2.42 -24.65
N LEU A 211 -29.62 1.62 -23.80
CA LEU A 211 -30.47 0.53 -24.27
C LEU A 211 -31.58 1.05 -25.18
N GLU A 212 -32.15 2.23 -24.85
CA GLU A 212 -33.13 2.92 -25.67
C GLU A 212 -32.57 3.30 -27.05
N GLU A 213 -31.36 3.85 -27.12
CA GLU A 213 -30.71 4.19 -28.40
C GLU A 213 -30.38 2.95 -29.24
N VAL A 214 -29.98 1.84 -28.60
CA VAL A 214 -29.79 0.55 -29.31
C VAL A 214 -31.13 0.01 -29.81
N MET A 215 -32.19 0.06 -29.00
CA MET A 215 -33.53 -0.38 -29.43
C MET A 215 -34.09 0.43 -30.60
N GLU A 216 -33.74 1.72 -30.69
CA GLU A 216 -34.19 2.61 -31.76
C GLU A 216 -33.34 2.50 -33.03
N SER A 217 -32.05 2.15 -32.91
CA SER A 217 -31.12 2.02 -34.05
C SER A 217 -30.98 0.59 -34.58
N ASP A 218 -31.04 -0.43 -33.72
CA ASP A 218 -30.86 -1.84 -34.05
C ASP A 218 -31.64 -2.73 -33.08
N ARG A 219 -32.95 -2.81 -33.33
CA ARG A 219 -33.90 -3.58 -32.52
C ARG A 219 -33.58 -5.08 -32.50
N ASP A 220 -33.10 -5.62 -33.60
CA ASP A 220 -32.75 -7.04 -33.71
C ASP A 220 -31.52 -7.37 -32.84
N ALA A 221 -30.52 -6.49 -32.76
CA ALA A 221 -29.40 -6.63 -31.82
C ALA A 221 -29.86 -6.59 -30.36
N ALA A 222 -30.83 -5.73 -30.01
CA ALA A 222 -31.41 -5.66 -28.66
C ALA A 222 -32.23 -6.91 -28.30
N GLU A 223 -33.04 -7.43 -29.23
CA GLU A 223 -33.84 -8.64 -29.03
C GLU A 223 -32.95 -9.89 -28.91
N ASN A 224 -31.89 -9.99 -29.73
CA ASN A 224 -30.89 -11.06 -29.65
C ASN A 224 -30.07 -11.00 -28.35
N ALA A 225 -29.76 -9.82 -27.83
CA ALA A 225 -29.14 -9.68 -26.51
C ALA A 225 -30.04 -10.21 -25.38
N SER A 226 -31.37 -10.06 -25.50
CA SER A 226 -32.32 -10.65 -24.54
C SER A 226 -32.30 -12.19 -24.55
N SER A 227 -32.00 -12.80 -25.71
CA SER A 227 -31.81 -14.25 -25.83
C SER A 227 -30.58 -14.74 -25.07
N PHE A 228 -29.54 -13.93 -24.90
CA PHE A 228 -28.33 -14.30 -24.14
C PHE A 228 -28.59 -14.40 -22.63
N PHE A 229 -29.54 -13.61 -22.12
CA PHE A 229 -29.93 -13.60 -20.70
C PHE A 229 -31.22 -14.39 -20.42
N SER A 230 -31.89 -14.89 -21.45
CA SER A 230 -33.05 -15.77 -21.30
C SER A 230 -32.58 -17.20 -21.09
N PRO A 231 -33.01 -17.90 -20.03
CA PRO A 231 -32.66 -19.30 -19.81
C PRO A 231 -33.51 -20.18 -20.74
N ALA A 232 -33.12 -20.28 -22.00
CA ALA A 232 -33.67 -21.28 -22.92
C ALA A 232 -32.78 -22.54 -22.88
N GLU A 233 -33.36 -23.60 -22.31
CA GLU A 233 -32.79 -24.96 -22.15
C GLU A 233 -31.55 -25.04 -21.23
N SER A 234 -31.44 -26.17 -20.53
CA SER A 234 -30.43 -26.41 -19.49
C SER A 234 -29.05 -26.05 -20.02
N THR A 235 -28.45 -24.97 -19.50
CA THR A 235 -27.10 -24.52 -19.88
C THR A 235 -26.10 -25.68 -19.84
N GLU A 236 -26.29 -26.65 -18.95
CA GLU A 236 -25.45 -27.84 -18.85
C GLU A 236 -25.52 -28.77 -20.09
N GLU A 237 -26.69 -28.90 -20.72
CA GLU A 237 -26.90 -29.75 -21.91
C GLU A 237 -26.26 -29.12 -23.14
N ALA A 238 -26.50 -27.82 -23.37
CA ALA A 238 -25.88 -27.08 -24.47
C ALA A 238 -24.34 -27.01 -24.32
N TYR A 239 -23.83 -26.81 -23.11
CA TYR A 239 -22.39 -26.87 -22.84
C TYR A 239 -21.84 -28.28 -23.06
N SER A 240 -22.56 -29.33 -22.65
CA SER A 240 -22.15 -30.72 -22.85
C SER A 240 -22.10 -31.10 -24.32
N GLU A 241 -23.09 -30.69 -25.12
CA GLU A 241 -23.12 -30.90 -26.57
C GLU A 241 -21.97 -30.17 -27.27
N LEU A 242 -21.75 -28.90 -26.93
CA LEU A 242 -20.67 -28.11 -27.50
C LEU A 242 -19.29 -28.69 -27.16
N ARG A 243 -19.10 -29.07 -25.88
CA ARG A 243 -17.88 -29.69 -25.38
C ARG A 243 -17.62 -31.03 -26.07
N ASN A 244 -18.61 -31.90 -26.13
CA ASN A 244 -18.46 -33.24 -26.72
C ASN A 244 -18.28 -33.17 -28.25
N GLY A 245 -18.99 -32.24 -28.90
CA GLY A 245 -18.83 -31.97 -30.33
C GLY A 245 -17.42 -31.47 -30.66
N PHE A 246 -16.88 -30.54 -29.88
CA PHE A 246 -15.50 -30.07 -30.07
C PHE A 246 -14.47 -31.17 -29.78
N LEU A 247 -14.63 -31.92 -28.69
CA LEU A 247 -13.74 -33.03 -28.34
C LEU A 247 -13.64 -34.08 -29.45
N ALA A 248 -14.73 -34.33 -30.19
CA ALA A 248 -14.75 -35.27 -31.31
C ALA A 248 -13.94 -34.79 -32.54
N THR A 249 -13.62 -33.49 -32.62
CA THR A 249 -12.81 -32.92 -33.71
C THR A 249 -11.31 -32.91 -33.42
N LEU A 250 -10.92 -33.15 -32.17
CA LEU A 250 -9.52 -33.15 -31.73
C LEU A 250 -8.79 -34.44 -32.08
N SER A 251 -7.47 -34.35 -32.23
CA SER A 251 -6.59 -35.52 -32.33
C SER A 251 -6.54 -36.29 -31.01
N GLU A 252 -6.21 -37.60 -31.02
CA GLU A 252 -6.15 -38.42 -29.79
C GLU A 252 -5.25 -37.82 -28.70
N ASP A 253 -4.10 -37.29 -29.11
CA ASP A 253 -3.16 -36.63 -28.20
C ASP A 253 -3.73 -35.32 -27.62
N ASP A 254 -4.42 -34.51 -28.43
CA ASP A 254 -5.00 -33.23 -28.00
C ASP A 254 -6.24 -33.45 -27.13
N HIS A 255 -7.04 -34.47 -27.46
CA HIS A 255 -8.13 -34.97 -26.65
C HIS A 255 -7.63 -35.41 -25.26
N ALA A 256 -6.54 -36.18 -25.19
CA ALA A 256 -5.93 -36.58 -23.92
C ALA A 256 -5.42 -35.38 -23.12
N ILE A 257 -4.80 -34.39 -23.77
CA ILE A 257 -4.36 -33.14 -23.11
C ILE A 257 -5.56 -32.35 -22.56
N PHE A 258 -6.65 -32.23 -23.33
CA PHE A 258 -7.86 -31.51 -22.93
C PHE A 258 -8.49 -32.14 -21.68
N ILE A 259 -8.72 -33.45 -21.69
CA ILE A 259 -9.29 -34.19 -20.54
C ILE A 259 -8.37 -34.09 -19.32
N MET A 260 -7.06 -34.17 -19.49
CA MET A 260 -6.13 -34.01 -18.36
C MET A 260 -6.13 -32.60 -17.78
N ARG A 261 -6.29 -31.55 -18.61
CA ARG A 261 -6.40 -30.16 -18.15
C ARG A 261 -7.71 -29.90 -17.42
N GLU A 262 -8.81 -30.46 -17.91
CA GLU A 262 -10.11 -30.36 -17.27
C GLU A 262 -10.12 -31.03 -15.89
N ASN A 263 -9.45 -32.18 -15.75
CA ASN A 263 -9.22 -32.85 -14.47
C ASN A 263 -8.19 -32.13 -13.57
N GLY A 264 -7.80 -30.90 -13.90
CA GLY A 264 -6.96 -30.06 -13.06
C GLY A 264 -5.45 -30.31 -13.14
N LYS A 265 -4.97 -31.20 -14.03
CA LYS A 265 -3.52 -31.46 -14.16
C LYS A 265 -2.78 -30.24 -14.73
N THR A 266 -1.59 -29.98 -14.21
CA THR A 266 -0.71 -28.93 -14.73
C THR A 266 -0.07 -29.33 -16.06
N GLN A 267 0.35 -28.36 -16.89
CA GLN A 267 1.00 -28.64 -18.17
C GLN A 267 2.30 -29.46 -18.02
N LYS A 268 2.96 -29.36 -16.86
CA LYS A 268 4.16 -30.13 -16.53
C LYS A 268 3.81 -31.61 -16.28
N GLU A 269 2.79 -31.88 -15.47
CA GLU A 269 2.32 -33.25 -15.19
C GLU A 269 1.78 -33.93 -16.45
N ILE A 270 1.12 -33.17 -17.33
CA ILE A 270 0.65 -33.67 -18.63
C ILE A 270 1.82 -34.03 -19.53
N ALA A 271 2.86 -33.19 -19.57
CA ALA A 271 4.07 -33.46 -20.33
C ALA A 271 4.77 -34.73 -19.84
N GLU A 272 4.88 -34.92 -18.52
CA GLU A 272 5.44 -36.12 -17.91
C GLU A 272 4.58 -37.37 -18.21
N THR A 273 3.25 -37.25 -18.16
CA THR A 273 2.32 -38.37 -18.43
C THR A 273 2.33 -38.80 -19.89
N LEU A 274 2.43 -37.85 -20.83
CA LEU A 274 2.40 -38.11 -22.27
C LEU A 274 3.80 -38.26 -22.89
N GLY A 275 4.86 -38.26 -22.08
CA GLY A 275 6.24 -38.48 -22.54
C GLY A 275 6.86 -37.30 -23.31
N TYR A 276 6.33 -36.09 -23.16
CA TYR A 276 6.92 -34.89 -23.75
C TYR A 276 8.17 -34.45 -22.98
N LYS A 277 9.25 -34.12 -23.70
CA LYS A 277 10.52 -33.65 -23.12
C LYS A 277 10.39 -32.34 -22.33
N THR A 278 9.40 -31.50 -22.67
CA THR A 278 9.19 -30.18 -22.07
C THR A 278 7.71 -29.81 -22.06
N HIS A 279 7.25 -29.10 -21.02
CA HIS A 279 5.88 -28.59 -20.91
C HIS A 279 5.48 -27.66 -22.07
N SER A 280 6.45 -27.03 -22.74
CA SER A 280 6.21 -26.15 -23.89
C SER A 280 5.54 -26.85 -25.08
N ALA A 281 5.67 -28.17 -25.20
CA ALA A 281 4.95 -28.95 -26.22
C ALA A 281 3.44 -28.97 -25.94
N VAL A 282 3.05 -29.11 -24.67
CA VAL A 282 1.65 -29.07 -24.21
C VAL A 282 1.09 -27.66 -24.37
N THR A 283 1.88 -26.62 -24.06
CA THR A 283 1.47 -25.21 -24.26
C THR A 283 1.12 -24.93 -25.72
N LYS A 284 1.95 -25.39 -26.67
CA LYS A 284 1.71 -25.19 -28.11
C LYS A 284 0.46 -25.90 -28.60
N ARG A 285 0.21 -27.13 -28.13
CA ARG A 285 -1.01 -27.88 -28.47
C ARG A 285 -2.26 -27.24 -27.89
N LEU A 286 -2.21 -26.69 -26.67
CA LEU A 286 -3.32 -25.92 -26.09
C LEU A 286 -3.61 -24.63 -26.86
N GLN A 287 -2.58 -23.96 -27.37
CA GLN A 287 -2.75 -22.78 -28.21
C GLN A 287 -3.39 -23.15 -29.56
N ALA A 288 -2.94 -24.23 -30.20
CA ALA A 288 -3.54 -24.73 -31.44
C ALA A 288 -4.99 -25.19 -31.23
N MET A 289 -5.30 -25.88 -30.12
CA MET A 289 -6.67 -26.26 -29.76
C MET A 289 -7.57 -25.04 -29.54
N ARG A 290 -7.04 -23.95 -28.96
CA ARG A 290 -7.81 -22.71 -28.82
C ARG A 290 -8.18 -22.13 -30.17
N GLU A 291 -7.24 -22.09 -31.11
CA GLU A 291 -7.48 -21.62 -32.48
C GLU A 291 -8.51 -22.51 -33.21
N GLN A 292 -8.41 -23.84 -33.04
CA GLN A 292 -9.38 -24.81 -33.56
C GLN A 292 -10.77 -24.61 -32.96
N PHE A 293 -10.87 -24.31 -31.66
CA PHE A 293 -12.13 -24.02 -31.00
C PHE A 293 -12.76 -22.73 -31.53
N GLU A 294 -11.97 -21.68 -31.71
CA GLU A 294 -12.42 -20.41 -32.28
C GLU A 294 -12.92 -20.58 -33.73
N MET A 295 -12.34 -21.50 -34.51
CA MET A 295 -12.85 -21.87 -35.83
C MET A 295 -14.14 -22.70 -35.74
N TYR A 296 -14.19 -23.70 -34.87
CA TYR A 296 -15.35 -24.57 -34.67
C TYR A 296 -16.61 -23.77 -34.29
N ILE A 297 -16.49 -22.76 -33.44
CA ILE A 297 -17.62 -21.86 -33.09
C ILE A 297 -18.07 -21.00 -34.29
N LYS A 298 -17.13 -20.54 -35.12
CA LYS A 298 -17.45 -19.73 -36.31
C LYS A 298 -18.11 -20.54 -37.43
N GLU A 299 -17.94 -21.85 -37.45
CA GLU A 299 -18.56 -22.74 -38.44
C GLU A 299 -19.97 -23.20 -38.02
N GLN A 300 -20.34 -23.05 -36.74
CA GLN A 300 -21.66 -23.41 -36.21
C GLN A 300 -22.64 -22.23 -36.04
N GLY A 301 -22.17 -20.99 -36.15
CA GLY A 301 -22.99 -19.77 -36.16
C GLY A 301 -23.20 -19.23 -37.57
#